data_AF-A0A1F8EFN8-F1
#
_entry.id   AF-A0A1F8EFN8-F1
#
_cell.length_a   1.000
_cell.length_b   1.000
_cell.length_c   1.000
_cell.angle_alpha   90.00
_cell.angle_beta   90.00
_cell.angle_gamma   90.00
#
_symmetry.space_group_name_H-M   'P 1'
#
loop_
_entity.id
_entity.type
_entity.pdbx_description
1 polymer ?
#
loop_
_entity_poly.entity_id
_entity_poly.type
_entity_poly.pdbx_seq_one_letter_code
_entity_poly.pdbx_strand_id
1 'polypeptide(L)'
;MKAIHAHTSVCFEPTPKLHCGYAQGAISNHSGYKKDESFAYQESGVMKDSSLALSGKFLAASEYIESQEAGAELIVHFHATEVNLVFGAQSAKTSVEIEFNGDVLTGENRGRDVSEKGELLITKQGSYNLLKGLVLSEGILRVRAKHGNFQTFAFTFLGCTQ
;
A
#
# COMPACT_ATOMS: atom_id res chain seq x y z
N MET A 1 24.66 -17.82 35.36
CA MET A 1 23.21 -17.61 35.12
C MET A 1 23.02 -17.29 33.65
N LYS A 2 22.43 -18.19 32.85
CA LYS A 2 22.06 -17.91 31.46
C LYS A 2 20.70 -17.24 31.47
N ALA A 3 20.64 -15.96 31.06
CA ALA A 3 19.37 -15.30 30.79
C ALA A 3 18.75 -15.96 29.55
N ILE A 4 17.62 -16.64 29.75
CA ILE A 4 16.79 -17.16 28.67
C ILE A 4 16.02 -15.96 28.13
N HIS A 5 16.48 -15.37 27.03
CA HIS A 5 15.66 -14.41 26.28
C HIS A 5 14.55 -15.20 25.60
N ALA A 6 13.38 -15.29 26.25
CA ALA A 6 12.18 -15.75 25.59
C ALA A 6 11.71 -14.63 24.64
N HIS A 7 12.09 -14.72 23.36
CA HIS A 7 11.41 -13.98 22.32
C HIS A 7 10.02 -14.60 22.15
N THR A 8 9.03 -14.08 22.86
CA THR A 8 7.63 -14.48 22.65
C THR A 8 7.13 -13.76 21.39
N SER A 9 7.33 -14.37 20.23
CA SER A 9 6.65 -13.92 19.01
C SER A 9 5.15 -14.12 19.17
N VAL A 10 4.38 -13.05 19.02
CA VAL A 10 2.91 -13.10 19.02
C VAL A 10 2.45 -12.93 17.58
N CYS A 11 1.59 -13.83 17.12
CA CYS A 11 1.02 -13.78 15.78
C CYS A 11 -0.48 -13.51 15.85
N PHE A 12 -0.93 -12.59 15.00
CA PHE A 12 -2.31 -12.22 14.74
C PHE A 12 -2.67 -12.65 13.30
N GLU A 13 -3.95 -12.81 13.02
CA GLU A 13 -4.43 -12.95 11.65
C GLU A 13 -4.35 -11.57 10.98
N PRO A 14 -3.49 -11.35 9.96
CA PRO A 14 -3.44 -10.09 9.25
C PRO A 14 -4.49 -10.04 8.15
N THR A 15 -4.70 -8.85 7.59
CA THR A 15 -5.49 -8.67 6.38
C THR A 15 -5.05 -9.65 5.29
N PRO A 16 -5.97 -10.37 4.62
CA PRO A 16 -5.59 -11.24 3.51
C PRO A 16 -4.91 -10.46 2.39
N LYS A 17 -4.13 -11.15 1.55
CA LYS A 17 -3.53 -10.54 0.35
C LYS A 17 -4.62 -9.87 -0.50
N LEU A 18 -4.39 -8.61 -0.87
CA LEU A 18 -5.29 -7.86 -1.74
C LEU A 18 -4.64 -7.68 -3.11
N HIS A 19 -5.31 -8.17 -4.16
CA HIS A 19 -4.90 -7.95 -5.54
C HIS A 19 -5.42 -6.59 -6.04
N CYS A 20 -4.61 -5.87 -6.82
CA CYS A 20 -4.93 -4.52 -7.27
C CYS A 20 -5.57 -4.47 -8.67
N GLY A 21 -5.31 -5.45 -9.53
CA GLY A 21 -5.93 -5.56 -10.86
C GLY A 21 -7.33 -6.14 -10.83
N TYR A 22 -8.17 -5.82 -11.83
CA TYR A 22 -9.59 -6.15 -11.81
C TYR A 22 -9.90 -7.66 -11.96
N ALA A 23 -8.94 -8.50 -12.35
CA ALA A 23 -9.18 -9.93 -12.55
C ALA A 23 -9.31 -10.70 -11.24
N GLN A 24 -8.63 -10.24 -10.18
CA GLN A 24 -8.59 -10.88 -8.86
C GLN A 24 -8.86 -9.90 -7.71
N GLY A 25 -8.86 -8.60 -7.99
CA GLY A 25 -9.05 -7.52 -7.04
C GLY A 25 -10.46 -6.95 -7.02
N ALA A 26 -10.71 -6.13 -6.01
CA ALA A 26 -11.90 -5.30 -5.89
C ALA A 26 -11.50 -3.95 -5.29
N ILE A 27 -12.18 -2.89 -5.74
CA ILE A 27 -12.09 -1.55 -5.13
C ILE A 27 -13.42 -1.16 -4.51
N SER A 28 -13.36 -0.40 -3.42
CA SER A 28 -14.51 0.14 -2.71
C SER A 28 -15.11 1.38 -3.38
N ASN A 29 -14.45 1.94 -4.40
CA ASN A 29 -14.99 3.04 -5.21
C ASN A 29 -16.39 2.69 -5.76
N HIS A 30 -17.35 3.61 -5.63
CA HIS A 30 -18.72 3.42 -6.11
C HIS A 30 -18.81 3.06 -7.60
N SER A 31 -17.87 3.56 -8.42
CA SER A 31 -17.83 3.28 -9.86
C SER A 31 -17.45 1.84 -10.19
N GLY A 32 -16.86 1.10 -9.23
CA GLY A 32 -16.06 -0.08 -9.51
C GLY A 32 -14.89 0.22 -10.45
N TYR A 33 -14.20 -0.82 -10.92
CA TYR A 33 -13.17 -0.66 -11.96
C TYR A 33 -13.79 -0.29 -13.31
N LYS A 34 -13.17 0.70 -13.98
CA LYS A 34 -13.31 0.90 -15.43
C LYS A 34 -12.19 0.11 -16.12
N LYS A 35 -12.54 -1.10 -16.56
CA LYS A 35 -11.57 -2.09 -17.05
C LYS A 35 -10.88 -1.61 -18.32
N ASP A 36 -9.55 -1.67 -18.31
CA ASP A 36 -8.65 -1.28 -19.40
C ASP A 36 -8.85 0.17 -19.88
N GLU A 37 -9.41 1.00 -19.01
CA GLU A 37 -9.71 2.41 -19.27
C GLU A 37 -9.00 3.30 -18.25
N SER A 38 -8.52 4.45 -18.74
CA SER A 38 -8.08 5.55 -17.90
C SER A 38 -9.30 6.28 -17.34
N PHE A 39 -9.46 6.28 -16.02
CA PHE A 39 -10.61 6.86 -15.36
C PHE A 39 -10.22 7.68 -14.13
N ALA A 40 -10.95 8.76 -13.87
CA ALA A 40 -10.80 9.58 -12.68
C ALA A 40 -11.66 9.00 -11.56
N TYR A 41 -11.02 8.32 -10.61
CA TYR A 41 -11.68 7.71 -9.47
C TYR A 41 -11.82 8.72 -8.33
N GLN A 42 -12.91 8.59 -7.56
CA GLN A 42 -13.14 9.37 -6.36
C GLN A 42 -13.35 8.42 -5.18
N GLU A 43 -12.56 8.60 -4.13
CA GLU A 43 -12.71 7.88 -2.88
C GLU A 43 -13.93 8.42 -2.12
N SER A 44 -14.68 7.52 -1.48
CA SER A 44 -15.99 7.78 -0.87
C SER A 44 -15.93 8.18 0.61
N GLY A 45 -14.74 8.40 1.16
CA GLY A 45 -14.46 8.70 2.57
C GLY A 45 -14.60 7.52 3.54
N VAL A 46 -15.55 6.61 3.28
CA VAL A 46 -15.76 5.42 4.12
C VAL A 46 -15.13 4.20 3.45
N MET A 47 -14.05 3.71 4.03
CA MET A 47 -13.35 2.50 3.62
C MET A 47 -13.88 1.30 4.42
N LYS A 48 -14.16 0.19 3.73
CA LYS A 48 -14.46 -1.09 4.39
C LYS A 48 -13.18 -1.72 4.91
N ASP A 49 -13.31 -2.61 5.90
CA ASP A 49 -12.21 -3.45 6.36
C ASP A 49 -11.60 -4.24 5.21
N SER A 50 -10.26 -4.33 5.20
CA SER A 50 -9.52 -5.11 4.20
C SER A 50 -9.85 -4.73 2.76
N SER A 51 -9.97 -3.42 2.48
CA SER A 51 -10.40 -2.92 1.16
C SER A 51 -9.44 -1.92 0.54
N LEU A 52 -9.56 -1.77 -0.77
CA LEU A 52 -8.75 -0.89 -1.61
C LEU A 52 -9.63 0.21 -2.22
N ALA A 53 -9.12 1.44 -2.31
CA ALA A 53 -9.73 2.52 -3.07
C ALA A 53 -8.70 3.30 -3.87
N LEU A 54 -9.19 4.01 -4.86
CA LEU A 54 -8.42 4.91 -5.73
C LEU A 54 -8.97 6.33 -5.63
N SER A 55 -8.08 7.31 -5.66
CA SER A 55 -8.43 8.73 -5.81
C SER A 55 -7.54 9.35 -6.87
N GLY A 56 -8.15 10.04 -7.83
CA GLY A 56 -7.44 10.56 -9.00
C GLY A 56 -7.44 9.60 -10.19
N LYS A 57 -6.62 9.92 -11.19
CA LYS A 57 -6.61 9.23 -12.48
C LYS A 57 -5.77 7.96 -12.46
N PHE A 58 -6.41 6.83 -12.77
CA PHE A 58 -5.77 5.52 -12.89
C PHE A 58 -6.21 4.79 -14.16
N LEU A 59 -5.31 4.00 -14.73
CA LEU A 59 -5.66 2.90 -15.62
C LEU A 59 -5.84 1.63 -14.79
N ALA A 60 -6.98 0.95 -14.92
CA ALA A 60 -7.21 -0.33 -14.29
C ALA A 60 -7.04 -1.48 -15.28
N ALA A 61 -5.90 -2.17 -15.23
CA ALA A 61 -5.62 -3.35 -16.03
C ALA A 61 -6.04 -4.63 -15.30
N SER A 62 -5.98 -5.75 -16.03
CA SER A 62 -6.34 -7.07 -15.52
C SER A 62 -5.58 -7.45 -14.24
N GLU A 63 -4.27 -7.23 -14.22
CA GLU A 63 -3.38 -7.67 -13.13
C GLU A 63 -2.86 -6.55 -12.23
N TYR A 64 -2.98 -5.30 -12.67
CA TYR A 64 -2.44 -4.14 -11.98
C TYR A 64 -3.32 -2.90 -12.18
N ILE A 65 -3.03 -1.87 -11.42
CA ILE A 65 -3.50 -0.50 -11.67
C ILE A 65 -2.28 0.40 -11.82
N GLU A 66 -2.44 1.44 -12.62
CA GLU A 66 -1.38 2.39 -12.93
C GLU A 66 -1.85 3.80 -12.65
N SER A 67 -1.13 4.54 -11.81
CA SER A 67 -1.38 5.97 -11.62
C SER A 67 -1.13 6.70 -12.94
N GLN A 68 -1.95 7.68 -13.30
CA GLN A 68 -1.79 8.44 -14.55
C GLN A 68 -1.74 9.95 -14.33
N GLU A 69 -1.59 10.39 -13.09
CA GLU A 69 -1.37 11.78 -12.74
C GLU A 69 -0.55 11.91 -11.46
N ALA A 70 0.10 13.07 -11.29
CA ALA A 70 0.72 13.43 -10.03
C ALA A 70 -0.36 13.64 -8.96
N GLY A 71 -0.10 13.18 -7.74
CA GLY A 71 -1.07 13.24 -6.65
C GLY A 71 -2.12 12.13 -6.66
N ALA A 72 -2.15 11.25 -7.67
CA ALA A 72 -3.02 10.07 -7.66
C ALA A 72 -2.72 9.19 -6.42
N GLU A 73 -3.77 8.73 -5.75
CA GLU A 73 -3.67 8.01 -4.48
C GLU A 73 -4.24 6.59 -4.58
N LEU A 74 -3.45 5.65 -4.10
CA LEU A 74 -3.87 4.29 -3.78
C LEU A 74 -4.07 4.20 -2.27
N ILE A 75 -5.23 3.74 -1.84
CA ILE A 75 -5.66 3.80 -0.45
C ILE A 75 -6.06 2.38 -0.01
N VAL A 76 -5.53 1.92 1.12
CA VAL A 76 -5.86 0.60 1.67
C VAL A 76 -6.25 0.71 3.15
N HIS A 77 -7.35 0.06 3.53
CA HIS A 77 -7.70 -0.18 4.93
C HIS A 77 -7.22 -1.58 5.31
N PHE A 78 -6.43 -1.69 6.37
CA PHE A 78 -5.77 -2.94 6.74
C PHE A 78 -5.62 -3.07 8.26
N HIS A 79 -5.35 -4.30 8.70
CA HIS A 79 -4.82 -4.63 10.02
C HIS A 79 -3.61 -5.57 9.85
N ALA A 80 -2.42 -5.16 10.31
CA ALA A 80 -1.16 -5.89 10.14
C ALA A 80 -0.05 -5.33 11.04
N THR A 81 1.00 -6.12 11.27
CA THR A 81 2.28 -5.64 11.80
C THR A 81 3.20 -5.15 10.68
N GLU A 82 3.07 -5.70 9.46
CA GLU A 82 3.81 -5.25 8.29
C GLU A 82 2.92 -5.14 7.06
N VAL A 83 3.14 -4.09 6.25
CA VAL A 83 2.49 -3.87 4.95
C VAL A 83 3.55 -3.83 3.87
N ASN A 84 3.41 -4.71 2.87
CA ASN A 84 4.24 -4.72 1.68
C ASN A 84 3.36 -4.52 0.44
N LEU A 85 3.93 -3.85 -0.57
CA LEU A 85 3.26 -3.59 -1.84
C LEU A 85 4.18 -3.95 -2.99
N VAL A 86 3.65 -4.68 -3.97
CA VAL A 86 4.35 -4.96 -5.21
C VAL A 86 4.17 -3.79 -6.16
N PHE A 87 5.22 -3.01 -6.35
CA PHE A 87 5.27 -1.90 -7.31
C PHE A 87 5.90 -2.32 -8.63
N GLY A 88 5.60 -1.56 -9.68
CA GLY A 88 6.33 -1.47 -10.94
C GLY A 88 6.61 0.00 -11.28
N ALA A 89 7.77 0.29 -11.87
CA ALA A 89 8.13 1.63 -12.32
C ALA A 89 7.93 1.75 -13.84
N GLN A 90 7.22 2.79 -14.27
CA GLN A 90 7.07 3.14 -15.69
C GLN A 90 8.16 4.12 -16.17
N SER A 91 8.95 4.65 -15.25
CA SER A 91 10.01 5.62 -15.53
C SER A 91 11.23 5.36 -14.66
N ALA A 92 12.41 5.84 -15.07
CA ALA A 92 13.65 5.68 -14.31
C ALA A 92 13.64 6.39 -12.94
N LYS A 93 12.67 7.28 -12.69
CA LYS A 93 12.55 8.09 -11.47
C LYS A 93 11.10 8.17 -11.02
N THR A 94 10.47 7.02 -10.76
CA THR A 94 9.15 6.98 -10.14
C THR A 94 9.28 7.07 -8.61
N SER A 95 8.59 8.00 -7.96
CA SER A 95 8.54 8.08 -6.49
C SER A 95 7.13 8.33 -5.97
N VAL A 96 6.90 7.86 -4.75
CA VAL A 96 5.63 7.97 -4.02
C VAL A 96 5.86 8.47 -2.60
N GLU A 97 4.85 9.08 -2.02
CA GLU A 97 4.77 9.46 -0.61
C GLU A 97 3.81 8.51 0.10
N ILE A 98 4.18 8.09 1.31
CA ILE A 98 3.43 7.14 2.13
C ILE A 98 2.87 7.89 3.33
N GLU A 99 1.55 7.79 3.52
CA GLU A 99 0.87 8.31 4.70
C GLU A 99 0.20 7.15 5.45
N PHE A 100 0.17 7.24 6.77
CA PHE A 100 -0.58 6.34 7.65
C PHE A 100 -1.49 7.16 8.56
N ASN A 101 -2.79 6.88 8.53
CA ASN A 101 -3.82 7.60 9.28
C ASN A 101 -3.82 9.13 9.09
N GLY A 102 -3.36 9.60 7.93
CA GLY A 102 -3.33 11.02 7.56
C GLY A 102 -1.99 11.72 7.81
N ASP A 103 -1.06 11.06 8.49
CA ASP A 103 0.29 11.57 8.74
C ASP A 103 1.31 10.94 7.78
N VAL A 104 2.27 11.72 7.30
CA VAL A 104 3.38 11.20 6.51
C VAL A 104 4.17 10.20 7.35
N LEU A 105 4.43 9.01 6.80
CA LEU A 105 5.02 7.89 7.52
C LEU A 105 6.54 8.07 7.71
N THR A 106 6.91 8.87 8.69
CA THR A 106 8.31 9.17 9.06
C THR A 106 8.76 8.56 10.40
N GLY A 107 7.83 8.00 11.18
CA GLY A 107 8.08 7.50 12.53
C GLY A 107 8.48 6.01 12.63
N GLU A 108 8.38 5.46 13.84
CA GLU A 108 8.82 4.09 14.19
C GLU A 108 8.15 2.96 13.38
N ASN A 109 6.96 3.21 12.82
CA ASN A 109 6.24 2.24 11.98
C ASN A 109 6.70 2.27 10.51
N ARG A 110 7.68 3.11 10.16
CA ARG A 110 8.18 3.26 8.80
C ARG A 110 8.79 1.95 8.30
N GLY A 111 8.30 1.48 7.15
CA GLY A 111 8.88 0.33 6.48
C GLY A 111 10.31 0.61 5.98
N ARG A 112 11.11 -0.45 5.83
CA ARG A 112 12.54 -0.33 5.47
C ARG A 112 12.79 0.36 4.13
N ASP A 113 11.81 0.33 3.22
CA ASP A 113 11.92 0.88 1.87
C ASP A 113 11.38 2.32 1.78
N VAL A 114 10.78 2.83 2.86
CA VAL A 114 10.32 4.23 2.99
C VAL A 114 11.44 5.04 3.63
N SER A 115 11.76 6.19 3.08
CA SER A 115 12.81 7.10 3.59
C SER A 115 12.35 7.90 4.81
N GLU A 116 13.28 8.56 5.50
CA GLU A 116 13.00 9.47 6.63
C GLU A 116 12.04 10.63 6.30
N LYS A 117 11.80 10.89 5.00
CA LYS A 117 10.84 11.89 4.53
C LYS A 117 9.45 11.32 4.24
N GLY A 118 9.23 10.02 4.46
CA GLY A 118 8.00 9.30 4.09
C GLY A 118 7.90 9.00 2.59
N GLU A 119 8.98 9.17 1.84
CA GLU A 119 9.02 8.91 0.40
C GLU A 119 9.66 7.57 0.07
N LEU A 120 9.21 6.94 -1.01
CA LEU A 120 9.75 5.69 -1.53
C LEU A 120 10.11 5.85 -3.01
N LEU A 121 11.29 5.37 -3.40
CA LEU A 121 11.75 5.35 -4.79
C LEU A 121 11.52 3.97 -5.42
N ILE A 122 10.80 3.95 -6.53
CA ILE A 122 10.48 2.74 -7.29
C ILE A 122 11.44 2.68 -8.49
N THR A 123 12.42 1.79 -8.42
CA THR A 123 13.47 1.65 -9.44
C THR A 123 13.28 0.42 -10.33
N LYS A 124 12.54 -0.58 -9.84
CA LYS A 124 12.24 -1.82 -10.55
C LYS A 124 10.94 -2.41 -10.05
N GLN A 125 10.40 -3.37 -10.79
CA GLN A 125 9.27 -4.13 -10.29
C GLN A 125 9.71 -5.03 -9.12
N GLY A 126 8.94 -5.03 -8.03
CA GLY A 126 9.27 -5.83 -6.85
C GLY A 126 8.41 -5.51 -5.64
N SER A 127 8.60 -6.28 -4.58
CA SER A 127 7.95 -6.05 -3.28
C SER A 127 8.71 -5.02 -2.47
N TYR A 128 8.00 -4.01 -1.99
CA TYR A 128 8.51 -2.93 -1.15
C TYR A 128 7.78 -2.93 0.19
N ASN A 129 8.52 -2.78 1.28
CA ASN A 129 7.97 -2.72 2.63
C ASN A 129 7.64 -1.27 2.99
N LEU A 130 6.36 -0.98 3.13
CA LEU A 130 5.83 0.36 3.36
C LEU A 130 5.73 0.67 4.85
N LEU A 131 5.24 -0.30 5.61
CA LEU A 131 5.01 -0.17 7.04
C LEU A 131 5.55 -1.42 7.74
N LYS A 132 6.20 -1.21 8.88
CA LYS A 132 6.68 -2.27 9.77
C LYS A 132 6.65 -1.75 11.21
N GLY A 133 5.73 -2.27 12.00
CA GLY A 133 5.56 -1.92 13.40
C GLY A 133 5.91 -3.07 14.35
N LEU A 134 6.20 -2.73 15.61
CA LEU A 134 6.41 -3.69 16.69
C LEU A 134 5.11 -4.24 17.27
N VAL A 135 3.99 -3.61 16.96
CA VAL A 135 2.65 -3.97 17.41
C VAL A 135 1.70 -4.01 16.21
N LEU A 136 0.58 -4.74 16.37
CA LEU A 136 -0.47 -4.76 15.37
C LEU A 136 -1.00 -3.35 15.15
N SER A 137 -1.03 -2.91 13.90
CA SER A 137 -1.58 -1.63 13.48
C SER A 137 -2.82 -1.86 12.62
N GLU A 138 -3.85 -1.06 12.83
CA GLU A 138 -5.04 -1.01 12.00
C GLU A 138 -5.25 0.43 11.53
N GLY A 139 -5.69 0.59 10.28
CA GLY A 139 -6.04 1.89 9.74
C GLY A 139 -5.78 2.03 8.26
N ILE A 140 -5.62 3.28 7.83
CA ILE A 140 -5.55 3.66 6.42
C ILE A 140 -4.11 3.98 6.05
N LEU A 141 -3.59 3.25 5.06
CA LEU A 141 -2.33 3.60 4.39
C LEU A 141 -2.63 4.19 3.02
N ARG A 142 -2.04 5.34 2.72
CA ARG A 142 -2.12 6.00 1.42
C ARG A 142 -0.76 5.99 0.74
N VAL A 143 -0.77 5.69 -0.56
CA VAL A 143 0.38 5.82 -1.45
C VAL A 143 0.03 6.89 -2.49
N ARG A 144 0.70 8.03 -2.43
CA ARG A 144 0.48 9.16 -3.32
C ARG A 144 1.59 9.28 -4.36
N ALA A 145 1.24 9.36 -5.64
CA ALA A 145 2.21 9.61 -6.70
C ALA A 145 2.89 10.98 -6.53
N LYS A 146 4.23 11.02 -6.52
CA LYS A 146 5.01 12.27 -6.44
C LYS A 146 5.69 12.60 -7.77
N HIS A 147 6.48 11.67 -8.29
CA HIS A 147 7.17 11.81 -9.57
C HIS A 147 6.94 10.57 -10.42
N GLY A 148 6.62 10.76 -11.70
CA GLY A 148 6.30 9.67 -12.61
C GLY A 148 5.03 8.90 -12.20
N ASN A 149 4.77 7.85 -12.96
CA ASN A 149 3.65 6.94 -12.72
C ASN A 149 4.16 5.63 -12.11
N PHE A 150 3.38 5.06 -11.18
CA PHE A 150 3.63 3.75 -10.61
C PHE A 150 2.56 2.76 -11.06
N GLN A 151 2.98 1.51 -11.24
CA GLN A 151 2.09 0.35 -11.31
C GLN A 151 2.08 -0.33 -9.95
N THR A 152 0.95 -0.93 -9.59
CA THR A 152 0.88 -1.78 -8.41
C THR A 152 0.02 -3.02 -8.65
N PHE A 153 0.41 -4.14 -8.04
CA PHE A 153 -0.12 -5.46 -8.36
C PHE A 153 -0.84 -6.10 -7.17
N ALA A 154 -0.26 -6.03 -5.97
CA ALA A 154 -0.87 -6.60 -4.78
C ALA A 154 -0.25 -6.05 -3.49
N PHE A 155 -1.09 -5.93 -2.47
CA PHE A 155 -0.67 -5.80 -1.08
C PHE A 155 -0.54 -7.17 -0.41
N THR A 156 0.48 -7.31 0.43
CA THR A 156 0.64 -8.46 1.34
C THR A 156 0.90 -7.96 2.75
N PHE A 157 0.34 -8.68 3.72
CA PHE A 157 0.33 -8.28 5.12
C PHE A 157 0.90 -9.39 5.99
N LEU A 158 1.68 -9.02 7.01
CA LEU A 158 2.14 -9.94 8.04
C LEU A 158 1.54 -9.54 9.39
N GLY A 159 1.28 -10.53 10.24
CA GLY A 159 0.65 -10.33 11.55
C GLY A 159 1.48 -10.82 12.72
N CYS A 160 2.77 -11.16 12.54
CA CYS A 160 3.62 -11.58 13.64
C CYS A 160 4.52 -10.43 14.10
N THR A 161 4.69 -10.30 15.42
CA THR A 161 5.73 -9.47 16.03
C THR A 161 7.00 -10.32 16.21
N GLN A 162 8.15 -9.75 15.88
CA GLN A 162 9.47 -10.38 16.07
C GLN A 162 10.36 -9.49 16.91
#